data_AF-A0A1Q6TRS7-F1
#
_entry.id   AF-A0A1Q6TRS7-F1
#
_cell.length_a   1.000
_cell.length_b   1.000
_cell.length_c   1.000
_cell.angle_alpha   90.00
_cell.angle_beta   90.00
_cell.angle_gamma   90.00
#
_symmetry.space_group_name_H-M   'P 1'
#
loop_
_entity.id
_entity.type
_entity.pdbx_description
1 polymer ?
#
loop_
_entity_poly.entity_id
_entity_poly.type
_entity_poly.pdbx_seq_one_letter_code
_entity_poly.pdbx_strand_id
1 'polypeptide(L)'
;MRPEKLSEAIGMLPDEIIEETDAVRRNVRGSMKRKRRHRIYRYLSAAACLAILICVSFIWDGKKEGKTEHLDLPQISVGNNEAASYGFEGYLAHDVSELVNANPWNEQIELTTLPVYKNTVELEEFIPKNYDKEKVLEKIREVAGRLGIDEHALSQVKEQPEMETVTCETNEVSIQANAAGEISVEFQTPQDLPEGYVFNYDATYKDCLKAAEFFKNKYSDILSMKSPDERIINYNFRQTEFQQSEEGKLRKIWIHQPDLSQKVGDYPIISVAEAKTLLKKGNYSTSSPYQLPGMKYVKKVELVYLTDVLEAYFMPYYKFYVELPEEKEVTDSKGDTEMKTYGAYYVPAVESRYISNMPVYDGTFN
;
A
#
# COMPACT_ATOMS: atom_id res chain seq x y z
N MET A 1 8.90 4.98 17.03
CA MET A 1 9.25 4.16 15.85
C MET A 1 8.99 5.07 14.67
N ARG A 2 9.54 4.85 13.48
CA ARG A 2 8.81 5.35 12.31
C ARG A 2 7.58 4.43 12.13
N PRO A 3 6.33 4.93 12.19
CA PRO A 3 5.11 4.12 12.06
C PRO A 3 5.15 3.07 10.93
N GLU A 4 5.88 3.42 9.87
CA GLU A 4 6.36 2.58 8.76
C GLU A 4 6.72 1.13 9.17
N LYS A 5 7.57 0.91 10.20
CA LYS A 5 8.10 -0.43 10.52
C LYS A 5 7.04 -1.44 10.97
N LEU A 6 5.99 -0.99 11.65
CA LEU A 6 4.90 -1.87 12.09
C LEU A 6 3.92 -2.12 10.94
N SER A 7 3.62 -1.10 10.15
CA SER A 7 2.82 -1.25 8.93
C SER A 7 3.47 -2.27 7.97
N GLU A 8 4.78 -2.15 7.77
CA GLU A 8 5.59 -3.15 7.05
C GLU A 8 5.49 -4.54 7.69
N ALA A 9 5.69 -4.67 9.00
CA ALA A 9 5.59 -5.96 9.67
C ALA A 9 4.20 -6.61 9.47
N ILE A 10 3.11 -5.84 9.51
CA ILE A 10 1.74 -6.32 9.23
C ILE A 10 1.62 -6.87 7.81
N GLY A 11 2.15 -6.14 6.82
CA GLY A 11 2.11 -6.58 5.43
C GLY A 11 2.95 -7.84 5.15
N MET A 12 4.00 -8.11 5.95
CA MET A 12 4.85 -9.30 5.78
C MET A 12 4.22 -10.59 6.34
N LEU A 13 3.19 -10.49 7.17
CA LEU A 13 2.56 -11.67 7.77
C LEU A 13 1.73 -12.46 6.74
N PRO A 14 1.73 -13.80 6.80
CA PRO A 14 0.94 -14.62 5.88
C PRO A 14 -0.57 -14.39 6.06
N ASP A 15 -1.34 -14.55 4.99
CA ASP A 15 -2.80 -14.33 5.00
C ASP A 15 -3.59 -15.45 5.68
N GLU A 16 -2.94 -16.60 5.91
CA GLU A 16 -3.47 -17.73 6.68
C GLU A 16 -3.95 -17.30 8.09
N ILE A 17 -3.32 -16.27 8.66
CA ILE A 17 -3.71 -15.65 9.95
C ILE A 17 -5.10 -14.99 9.87
N ILE A 18 -5.43 -14.36 8.74
CA ILE A 18 -6.76 -13.77 8.51
C ILE A 18 -7.79 -14.87 8.26
N GLU A 19 -7.47 -15.85 7.42
CA GLU A 19 -8.37 -16.97 7.14
C GLU A 19 -8.74 -17.76 8.40
N GLU A 20 -7.77 -17.99 9.29
CA GLU A 20 -7.99 -18.63 10.59
C GLU A 20 -8.89 -17.78 11.49
N THR A 21 -8.63 -16.47 11.57
CA THR A 21 -9.45 -15.54 12.36
C THR A 21 -10.89 -15.46 11.86
N ASP A 22 -11.09 -15.39 10.54
CA ASP A 22 -12.41 -15.39 9.90
C ASP A 22 -13.14 -16.70 10.09
N ALA A 23 -12.43 -17.84 10.08
CA ALA A 23 -13.00 -19.13 10.39
C ALA A 23 -13.44 -19.22 11.86
N VAL A 24 -12.66 -18.67 12.80
CA VAL A 24 -13.03 -18.58 14.22
C VAL A 24 -14.26 -17.67 14.40
N ARG A 25 -14.30 -16.47 13.80
CA ARG A 25 -15.46 -15.55 13.88
C ARG A 25 -16.74 -16.17 13.30
N ARG A 26 -16.65 -16.85 12.15
CA ARG A 26 -17.78 -17.57 11.55
C ARG A 26 -18.26 -18.72 12.46
N ASN A 27 -17.35 -19.40 13.15
CA ASN A 27 -17.70 -20.42 14.14
C ASN A 27 -18.30 -19.87 15.43
N VAL A 28 -18.03 -18.61 15.80
CA VAL A 28 -18.66 -17.94 16.96
C VAL A 28 -20.11 -17.53 16.65
N ARG A 29 -20.43 -17.17 15.39
CA ARG A 29 -21.81 -16.88 14.94
C ARG A 29 -22.65 -18.13 14.61
N GLY A 30 -22.04 -19.30 14.46
CA GLY A 30 -22.71 -20.56 14.14
C GLY A 30 -22.81 -21.49 15.34
N SER A 31 -24.02 -21.79 15.79
CA SER A 31 -24.27 -22.74 16.88
C SER A 31 -23.53 -24.08 16.70
N MET A 32 -22.80 -24.44 17.74
CA MET A 32 -22.20 -25.74 18.06
C MET A 32 -22.79 -26.97 17.32
N LYS A 33 -22.07 -27.52 16.34
CA LYS A 33 -22.10 -28.97 16.04
C LYS A 33 -20.69 -29.54 15.91
N ARG A 34 -20.42 -30.48 16.81
CA ARG A 34 -19.15 -31.18 17.06
C ARG A 34 -18.63 -31.91 15.82
N LYS A 35 -17.30 -31.84 15.63
CA LYS A 35 -16.50 -32.56 14.62
C LYS A 35 -16.84 -34.05 14.53
N ARG A 36 -16.91 -34.59 13.30
CA ARG A 36 -16.65 -36.00 13.02
C ARG A 36 -15.48 -36.08 12.04
N ARG A 37 -14.28 -36.42 12.54
CA ARG A 37 -13.15 -36.84 11.71
C ARG A 37 -13.51 -38.18 11.05
N HIS A 38 -13.38 -38.29 9.74
CA HIS A 38 -13.16 -39.58 9.09
C HIS A 38 -12.08 -39.46 8.02
N ARG A 39 -11.00 -40.24 8.25
CA ARG A 39 -10.12 -40.79 7.21
C ARG A 39 -11.00 -41.41 6.12
N ILE A 40 -10.72 -41.10 4.86
CA ILE A 40 -10.80 -41.94 3.64
C ILE A 40 -10.75 -40.97 2.46
N TYR A 41 -9.57 -40.81 1.85
CA TYR A 41 -9.36 -40.63 0.41
C TYR A 41 -7.88 -40.95 0.10
N ARG A 42 -7.47 -42.17 0.47
CA ARG A 42 -6.48 -42.92 -0.31
C ARG A 42 -7.28 -43.54 -1.46
N TYR A 43 -6.76 -43.53 -2.69
CA TYR A 43 -7.37 -44.04 -3.95
C TYR A 43 -8.11 -43.03 -4.86
N LEU A 44 -7.47 -41.90 -5.21
CA LEU A 44 -7.85 -41.14 -6.43
C LEU A 44 -6.65 -40.77 -7.33
N SER A 45 -5.48 -41.40 -7.14
CA SER A 45 -4.25 -41.14 -7.91
C SER A 45 -4.03 -42.08 -9.11
N ALA A 46 -5.08 -42.68 -9.70
CA ALA A 46 -4.92 -43.62 -10.81
C ALA A 46 -5.77 -43.31 -12.06
N ALA A 47 -6.53 -42.21 -12.08
CA ALA A 47 -7.32 -41.79 -13.25
C ALA A 47 -6.75 -40.56 -13.99
N ALA A 48 -5.71 -39.89 -13.45
CA ALA A 48 -5.18 -38.64 -14.01
C ALA A 48 -4.14 -38.84 -15.14
N CYS A 49 -3.59 -40.05 -15.33
CA CYS A 49 -2.52 -40.28 -16.32
C CYS A 49 -3.02 -40.63 -17.73
N LEU A 50 -4.32 -40.90 -17.93
CA LEU A 50 -4.86 -41.21 -19.26
C LEU A 50 -5.40 -39.97 -20.00
N ALA A 51 -5.68 -38.86 -19.29
CA ALA A 51 -6.17 -37.62 -19.90
C ALA A 51 -5.03 -36.73 -20.45
N ILE A 52 -3.80 -36.90 -19.97
CA ILE A 52 -2.64 -36.08 -20.38
C ILE A 52 -2.14 -36.45 -21.79
N LEU A 53 -2.39 -37.67 -22.27
CA LEU A 53 -1.91 -38.11 -23.58
C LEU A 53 -2.81 -37.68 -24.76
N ILE A 54 -4.03 -37.20 -24.51
CA ILE A 54 -4.94 -36.73 -25.57
C ILE A 54 -4.81 -35.21 -25.82
N CYS A 55 -4.34 -34.44 -24.83
CA CYS A 55 -4.14 -32.99 -24.97
C CYS A 55 -2.85 -32.62 -25.73
N VAL A 56 -1.84 -33.49 -25.78
CA VAL A 56 -0.55 -33.20 -26.44
C VAL A 56 -0.65 -33.25 -27.97
N SER A 57 -1.68 -33.90 -28.52
CA SER A 57 -1.91 -33.97 -29.98
C SER A 57 -2.60 -32.73 -30.57
N PHE A 58 -3.19 -31.86 -29.74
CA PHE A 58 -3.92 -30.67 -30.19
C PHE A 58 -3.15 -29.35 -30.06
N ILE A 59 -1.93 -29.37 -29.51
CA ILE A 59 -1.10 -28.16 -29.29
C ILE A 59 -0.13 -27.91 -30.46
N TRP A 60 0.01 -28.84 -31.42
CA TRP A 60 0.99 -28.70 -32.51
C TRP A 60 0.47 -27.90 -33.72
N ASP A 61 -0.84 -27.66 -33.88
CA ASP A 61 -1.37 -26.99 -35.08
C ASP A 61 -2.20 -25.75 -34.71
N GLY A 62 -1.49 -24.64 -34.45
CA GLY A 62 -2.16 -23.40 -34.05
C GLY A 62 -1.24 -22.27 -33.63
N LYS A 63 -0.09 -22.08 -34.29
CA LYS A 63 0.72 -20.87 -34.13
C LYS A 63 0.01 -19.71 -34.84
N LYS A 64 -1.06 -19.18 -34.22
CA LYS A 64 -1.60 -17.87 -34.57
C LYS A 64 -0.75 -16.83 -33.84
N GLU A 65 -0.01 -16.05 -34.61
CA GLU A 65 0.54 -14.78 -34.15
C GLU A 65 -0.59 -13.97 -33.53
N GLY A 66 -0.51 -13.74 -32.22
CA GLY A 66 -1.43 -12.83 -31.53
C GLY A 66 -1.19 -11.43 -32.06
N LYS A 67 -2.12 -10.93 -32.89
CA LYS A 67 -2.29 -9.49 -33.06
C LYS A 67 -2.60 -8.93 -31.68
N THR A 68 -1.70 -8.11 -31.14
CA THR A 68 -1.96 -7.30 -29.95
C THR A 68 -3.21 -6.47 -30.25
N GLU A 69 -4.34 -6.80 -29.62
CA GLU A 69 -5.51 -5.92 -29.65
C GLU A 69 -5.06 -4.57 -29.10
N HIS A 70 -5.16 -3.54 -29.93
CA HIS A 70 -5.07 -2.16 -29.48
C HIS A 70 -6.26 -1.95 -28.53
N LEU A 71 -6.01 -2.07 -27.24
CA LEU A 71 -6.93 -1.57 -26.23
C LEU A 71 -7.00 -0.05 -26.43
N ASP A 72 -8.15 0.48 -26.84
CA ASP A 72 -8.44 1.92 -26.92
C ASP A 72 -8.55 2.50 -25.50
N LEU A 73 -7.45 2.43 -24.74
CA LEU A 73 -7.34 3.04 -23.42
C LEU A 73 -7.04 4.53 -23.58
N PRO A 74 -7.70 5.40 -22.79
CA PRO A 74 -7.43 6.83 -22.86
C PRO A 74 -6.02 7.15 -22.37
N GLN A 75 -5.44 8.23 -22.90
CA GLN A 75 -4.21 8.77 -22.31
C GLN A 75 -4.50 9.30 -20.90
N ILE A 76 -3.54 9.08 -20.01
CA ILE A 76 -3.54 9.52 -18.62
C ILE A 76 -2.37 10.47 -18.38
N SER A 77 -2.52 11.34 -17.39
CA SER A 77 -1.49 12.29 -17.00
C SER A 77 -0.81 11.87 -15.70
N VAL A 78 0.48 12.18 -15.58
CA VAL A 78 1.23 12.16 -14.31
C VAL A 78 0.84 13.41 -13.51
N GLY A 79 0.67 13.28 -12.19
CA GLY A 79 0.45 14.43 -11.29
C GLY A 79 1.62 15.42 -11.30
N ASN A 80 1.32 16.69 -10.99
CA ASN A 80 2.35 17.70 -10.74
C ASN A 80 2.61 17.76 -9.23
N ASN A 81 3.84 17.47 -8.82
CA ASN A 81 4.24 17.42 -7.41
C ASN A 81 4.55 18.80 -6.80
N GLU A 82 4.31 19.91 -7.51
CA GLU A 82 4.71 21.29 -7.16
C GLU A 82 4.27 21.78 -5.75
N ALA A 83 3.47 21.02 -5.00
CA ALA A 83 3.14 21.33 -3.61
C ALA A 83 4.31 21.00 -2.66
N ALA A 84 5.20 21.99 -2.55
CA ALA A 84 6.15 22.25 -1.48
C ALA A 84 5.97 21.43 -0.17
N SER A 85 6.63 20.27 -0.09
CA SER A 85 7.07 19.72 1.19
C SER A 85 8.53 20.13 1.43
N TYR A 86 8.85 20.62 2.62
CA TYR A 86 10.24 20.92 3.00
C TYR A 86 11.00 19.61 3.24
N GLY A 87 11.56 19.04 2.17
CA GLY A 87 12.40 17.85 2.24
C GLY A 87 12.18 16.92 1.05
N PHE A 88 13.07 15.95 0.90
CA PHE A 88 12.95 14.92 -0.11
C PHE A 88 12.73 13.54 0.52
N GLU A 89 12.22 12.61 -0.28
CA GLU A 89 12.07 11.22 0.14
C GLU A 89 13.44 10.53 0.19
N GLY A 90 14.07 10.63 1.36
CA GLY A 90 15.39 10.08 1.67
C GLY A 90 15.37 9.00 2.74
N TYR A 91 16.15 7.94 2.52
CA TYR A 91 16.30 6.80 3.43
C TYR A 91 17.75 6.68 3.91
N LEU A 92 17.93 6.45 5.21
CA LEU A 92 19.24 6.16 5.79
C LEU A 92 19.34 4.66 6.08
N ALA A 93 20.40 4.02 5.57
CA ALA A 93 20.70 2.62 5.84
C ALA A 93 22.19 2.33 5.62
N HIS A 94 22.75 1.31 6.27
CA HIS A 94 24.12 0.87 6.01
C HIS A 94 24.23 0.20 4.63
N ASP A 95 23.21 -0.57 4.27
CA ASP A 95 23.08 -1.23 2.99
C ASP A 95 21.62 -1.16 2.49
N VAL A 96 21.43 -1.13 1.17
CA VAL A 96 20.08 -1.07 0.58
C VAL A 96 19.21 -2.27 1.00
N SER A 97 19.80 -3.41 1.33
CA SER A 97 19.08 -4.59 1.80
C SER A 97 18.38 -4.40 3.14
N GLU A 98 18.74 -3.38 3.93
CA GLU A 98 18.05 -3.01 5.16
C GLU A 98 16.76 -2.22 4.90
N LEU A 99 16.61 -1.64 3.69
CA LEU A 99 15.39 -1.00 3.25
C LEU A 99 14.38 -2.08 2.84
N VAL A 100 13.88 -2.82 3.82
CA VAL A 100 12.84 -3.83 3.61
C VAL A 100 11.48 -3.22 3.84
N ASN A 101 10.52 -3.59 2.99
CA ASN A 101 9.12 -3.29 3.18
C ASN A 101 8.31 -4.51 2.75
N ALA A 102 7.04 -4.56 3.13
CA ALA A 102 6.15 -5.65 2.75
C ALA A 102 5.67 -5.58 1.31
N ASN A 103 6.39 -4.92 0.41
CA ASN A 103 5.98 -4.83 -0.99
C ASN A 103 5.87 -6.25 -1.57
N PRO A 104 4.68 -6.66 -2.03
CA PRO A 104 4.46 -8.03 -2.49
C PRO A 104 5.05 -8.30 -3.87
N TRP A 105 5.53 -7.28 -4.58
CA TRP A 105 6.15 -7.40 -5.89
C TRP A 105 7.67 -7.64 -5.79
N ASN A 106 8.19 -8.48 -6.70
CA ASN A 106 9.61 -8.63 -6.97
C ASN A 106 9.83 -8.85 -8.48
N GLU A 107 11.08 -8.75 -8.93
CA GLU A 107 11.42 -8.87 -10.37
C GLU A 107 11.07 -10.24 -10.99
N GLN A 108 10.78 -11.27 -10.19
CA GLN A 108 10.36 -12.58 -10.69
C GLN A 108 8.86 -12.67 -11.00
N ILE A 109 8.06 -11.72 -10.52
CA ILE A 109 6.61 -11.67 -10.80
C ILE A 109 6.40 -11.01 -12.16
N GLU A 110 5.95 -11.80 -13.13
CA GLU A 110 5.61 -11.33 -14.47
C GLU A 110 4.20 -10.71 -14.50
N LEU A 111 4.16 -9.38 -14.59
CA LEU A 111 2.94 -8.60 -14.78
C LEU A 111 2.99 -7.93 -16.15
N THR A 112 1.90 -8.05 -16.90
CA THR A 112 1.77 -7.42 -18.22
C THR A 112 0.84 -6.22 -18.20
N THR A 113 -0.09 -6.18 -17.24
CA THR A 113 -1.02 -5.06 -17.04
C THR A 113 -1.24 -4.78 -15.57
N LEU A 114 -1.56 -3.52 -15.23
CA LEU A 114 -2.00 -3.13 -13.89
C LEU A 114 -3.14 -2.10 -13.99
N PRO A 115 -4.06 -2.09 -13.01
CA PRO A 115 -5.20 -1.19 -13.03
C PRO A 115 -4.77 0.27 -12.82
N VAL A 116 -5.40 1.18 -13.56
CA VAL A 116 -5.31 2.63 -13.31
C VAL A 116 -6.67 3.11 -12.82
N TYR A 117 -6.66 3.93 -11.79
CA TYR A 117 -7.85 4.54 -11.20
C TYR A 117 -7.78 6.05 -11.38
N LYS A 118 -8.92 6.68 -11.71
CA LYS A 118 -9.02 8.13 -11.64
C LYS A 118 -9.15 8.52 -10.18
N ASN A 119 -8.31 9.44 -9.70
CA ASN A 119 -8.49 10.00 -8.37
C ASN A 119 -9.82 10.75 -8.32
N THR A 120 -10.63 10.43 -7.33
CA THR A 120 -11.96 11.01 -7.17
C THR A 120 -11.90 12.36 -6.46
N VAL A 121 -10.78 12.71 -5.84
CA VAL A 121 -10.56 14.03 -5.24
C VAL A 121 -10.19 15.01 -6.35
N GLU A 122 -11.06 15.99 -6.62
CA GLU A 122 -10.78 17.03 -7.61
C GLU A 122 -10.25 18.27 -6.89
N LEU A 123 -9.03 18.70 -7.17
CA LEU A 123 -8.42 19.87 -6.53
C LEU A 123 -8.67 21.17 -7.34
N GLU A 124 -8.98 22.25 -6.64
CA GLU A 124 -8.97 23.63 -7.14
C GLU A 124 -8.08 24.44 -6.19
N GLU A 125 -6.97 25.00 -6.68
CA GLU A 125 -5.96 25.69 -5.85
C GLU A 125 -5.47 24.87 -4.64
N PHE A 126 -5.24 23.55 -4.85
CA PHE A 126 -4.87 22.57 -3.81
C PHE A 126 -5.96 22.27 -2.77
N ILE A 127 -7.20 22.70 -3.01
CA ILE A 127 -8.36 22.45 -2.14
C ILE A 127 -9.32 21.51 -2.86
N PRO A 128 -9.69 20.35 -2.28
CA PRO A 128 -10.70 19.51 -2.89
C PRO A 128 -12.08 20.17 -3.09
N LYS A 129 -12.47 20.29 -4.36
CA LYS A 129 -13.68 20.96 -4.81
C LYS A 129 -14.95 20.12 -4.65
N ASN A 130 -14.81 18.81 -4.65
CA ASN A 130 -15.93 17.87 -4.70
C ASN A 130 -16.15 17.10 -3.39
N TYR A 131 -15.81 17.75 -2.27
CA TYR A 131 -16.09 17.26 -0.92
C TYR A 131 -17.58 16.91 -0.74
N ASP A 132 -17.85 15.65 -0.39
CA ASP A 132 -19.17 15.13 -0.07
C ASP A 132 -19.19 14.61 1.37
N LYS A 133 -19.73 15.43 2.27
CA LYS A 133 -19.84 15.14 3.70
C LYS A 133 -20.51 13.79 3.98
N GLU A 134 -21.57 13.43 3.25
CA GLU A 134 -22.31 12.20 3.56
C GLU A 134 -21.49 10.96 3.19
N LYS A 135 -20.68 11.03 2.13
CA LYS A 135 -19.71 9.96 1.82
C LYS A 135 -18.63 9.83 2.88
N VAL A 136 -18.11 10.95 3.39
CA VAL A 136 -17.13 10.94 4.49
C VAL A 136 -17.76 10.37 5.76
N LEU A 137 -19.01 10.72 6.08
CA LEU A 137 -19.76 10.14 7.20
C LEU A 137 -20.02 8.64 7.01
N GLU A 138 -20.39 8.19 5.81
CA GLU A 138 -20.54 6.76 5.50
C GLU A 138 -19.23 6.00 5.78
N LYS A 139 -18.09 6.60 5.44
CA LYS A 139 -16.78 6.02 5.73
C LYS A 139 -16.48 5.92 7.21
N ILE A 140 -16.81 6.95 7.99
CA ILE A 140 -16.70 6.95 9.45
C ILE A 140 -17.58 5.86 10.05
N ARG A 141 -18.83 5.73 9.60
CA ARG A 141 -19.78 4.71 10.05
C ARG A 141 -19.30 3.29 9.72
N GLU A 142 -18.74 3.09 8.53
CA GLU A 142 -18.13 1.82 8.11
C GLU A 142 -17.01 1.40 9.07
N VAL A 143 -16.08 2.32 9.37
CA VAL A 143 -14.96 2.06 10.29
C VAL A 143 -15.44 1.84 11.72
N ALA A 144 -16.38 2.66 12.21
CA ALA A 144 -17.00 2.49 13.52
C ALA A 144 -17.65 1.10 13.67
N GLY A 145 -18.43 0.68 12.67
CA GLY A 145 -19.07 -0.64 12.65
C GLY A 145 -18.06 -1.80 12.67
N ARG A 146 -16.93 -1.67 11.96
CA ARG A 146 -15.83 -2.66 11.98
C ARG A 146 -15.10 -2.72 13.32
N LEU A 147 -15.07 -1.61 14.06
CA LEU A 147 -14.55 -1.53 15.41
C LEU A 147 -15.55 -2.02 16.48
N GLY A 148 -16.79 -2.34 16.08
CA GLY A 148 -17.86 -2.69 17.01
C GLY A 148 -18.39 -1.50 17.82
N ILE A 149 -18.16 -0.27 17.35
CA ILE A 149 -18.72 0.95 17.93
C ILE A 149 -20.14 1.10 17.37
N ASP A 150 -21.10 1.34 18.26
CA ASP A 150 -22.47 1.63 17.87
C ASP A 150 -22.52 2.94 17.06
N GLU A 151 -23.00 2.86 15.82
CA GLU A 151 -23.14 4.01 14.93
C GLU A 151 -24.00 5.10 15.56
N HIS A 152 -25.01 4.72 16.34
CA HIS A 152 -25.90 5.65 17.02
C HIS A 152 -25.23 6.37 18.21
N ALA A 153 -24.08 5.89 18.68
CA ALA A 153 -23.31 6.53 19.73
C ALA A 153 -22.44 7.71 19.23
N LEU A 154 -22.23 7.80 17.90
CA LEU A 154 -21.53 8.91 17.23
C LEU A 154 -22.41 10.17 17.26
N SER A 155 -22.48 10.78 18.43
CA SER A 155 -23.46 11.82 18.75
C SER A 155 -22.99 13.24 18.43
N GLN A 156 -21.67 13.46 18.37
CA GLN A 156 -21.09 14.77 18.10
C GLN A 156 -20.41 14.76 16.75
N VAL A 157 -21.03 15.42 15.77
CA VAL A 157 -20.44 15.67 14.47
C VAL A 157 -19.82 17.07 14.49
N LYS A 158 -18.50 17.13 14.30
CA LYS A 158 -17.74 18.37 14.11
C LYS A 158 -17.25 18.42 12.68
N GLU A 159 -17.49 19.53 12.03
CA GLU A 159 -17.04 19.77 10.66
C GLU A 159 -15.93 20.81 10.70
N GLN A 160 -14.87 20.56 9.95
CA GLN A 160 -13.84 21.54 9.65
C GLN A 160 -13.76 21.65 8.13
N PRO A 161 -14.67 22.42 7.49
CA PRO A 161 -14.75 22.52 6.03
C PRO A 161 -13.43 22.96 5.39
N GLU A 162 -12.65 23.78 6.08
CA GLU A 162 -11.33 24.26 5.64
C GLU A 162 -10.24 23.18 5.61
N MET A 163 -10.38 22.15 6.45
CA MET A 163 -9.53 20.96 6.46
C MET A 163 -10.21 19.77 5.76
N GLU A 164 -11.46 19.98 5.32
CA GLU A 164 -12.36 18.99 4.74
C GLU A 164 -12.49 17.71 5.56
N THR A 165 -12.42 17.88 6.88
CA THR A 165 -12.56 16.77 7.80
C THR A 165 -13.92 16.78 8.46
N VAL A 166 -14.47 15.57 8.61
CA VAL A 166 -15.57 15.31 9.53
C VAL A 166 -15.01 14.53 10.69
N THR A 167 -15.35 14.95 11.89
CA THR A 167 -15.05 14.20 13.12
C THR A 167 -16.34 13.79 13.79
N CYS A 168 -16.46 12.51 14.10
CA CYS A 168 -17.53 11.96 14.93
C CYS A 168 -16.96 11.47 16.26
N GLU A 169 -17.54 11.92 17.36
CA GLU A 169 -17.05 11.60 18.71
C GLU A 169 -18.09 10.85 19.55
N THR A 170 -17.58 9.94 20.38
CA THR A 170 -18.25 9.38 21.54
C THR A 170 -17.42 9.69 22.79
N ASN A 171 -17.88 9.25 23.97
CA ASN A 171 -17.08 9.35 25.20
C ASN A 171 -15.81 8.47 25.17
N GLU A 172 -15.72 7.50 24.26
CA GLU A 172 -14.65 6.51 24.21
C GLU A 172 -13.70 6.72 23.03
N VAL A 173 -14.19 7.28 21.91
CA VAL A 173 -13.44 7.36 20.66
C VAL A 173 -13.77 8.64 19.89
N SER A 174 -12.78 9.15 19.16
CA SER A 174 -12.94 10.16 18.13
C SER A 174 -12.54 9.56 16.78
N ILE A 175 -13.41 9.64 15.78
CA ILE A 175 -13.12 9.18 14.41
C ILE A 175 -13.18 10.38 13.49
N GLN A 176 -12.05 10.72 12.87
CA GLN A 176 -11.94 11.79 11.88
C GLN A 176 -11.67 11.19 10.50
N ALA A 177 -12.29 11.71 9.45
CA ALA A 177 -12.01 11.32 8.07
C ALA A 177 -12.07 12.52 7.11
N ASN A 178 -11.40 12.41 5.96
CA ASN A 178 -11.46 13.37 4.86
C ASN A 178 -11.87 12.73 3.52
N ALA A 179 -12.03 13.55 2.47
CA ALA A 179 -12.43 13.08 1.14
C ALA A 179 -11.35 12.24 0.43
N ALA A 180 -10.07 12.37 0.82
CA ALA A 180 -8.96 11.58 0.29
C ALA A 180 -8.91 10.14 0.81
N GLY A 181 -9.80 9.79 1.74
CA GLY A 181 -9.81 8.46 2.36
C GLY A 181 -8.82 8.29 3.50
N GLU A 182 -8.26 9.39 4.02
CA GLU A 182 -7.54 9.39 5.29
C GLU A 182 -8.53 9.32 6.44
N ILE A 183 -8.33 8.37 7.34
CA ILE A 183 -9.18 8.17 8.50
C ILE A 183 -8.29 7.99 9.72
N SER A 184 -8.61 8.67 10.80
CA SER A 184 -7.96 8.46 12.09
C SER A 184 -8.97 8.11 13.16
N VAL A 185 -8.64 7.11 13.97
CA VAL A 185 -9.42 6.62 15.10
C VAL A 185 -8.59 6.83 16.35
N GLU A 186 -9.06 7.66 17.24
CA GLU A 186 -8.35 8.05 18.44
C GLU A 186 -9.14 7.64 19.69
N PHE A 187 -8.55 6.79 20.53
CA PHE A 187 -9.18 6.27 21.74
C PHE A 187 -8.99 7.27 22.89
N GLN A 188 -10.08 7.84 23.43
CA GLN A 188 -10.04 8.82 24.52
C GLN A 188 -9.31 8.26 25.75
N THR A 189 -9.55 6.98 26.06
CA THR A 189 -8.73 6.20 26.98
C THR A 189 -7.87 5.21 26.18
N PRO A 190 -6.52 5.30 26.25
CA PRO A 190 -5.64 4.37 25.56
C PRO A 190 -5.97 2.91 25.91
N GLN A 191 -6.04 2.07 24.88
CA GLN A 191 -6.46 0.68 25.02
C GLN A 191 -5.28 -0.20 25.45
N ASP A 192 -5.50 -1.03 26.47
CA ASP A 192 -4.47 -1.96 26.92
C ASP A 192 -4.04 -2.91 25.79
N LEU A 193 -2.73 -3.11 25.72
CA LEU A 193 -2.11 -4.12 24.88
C LEU A 193 -1.71 -5.31 25.78
N PRO A 194 -1.73 -6.55 25.27
CA PRO A 194 -1.25 -7.66 26.07
C PRO A 194 0.21 -7.44 26.50
N GLU A 195 0.59 -8.03 27.62
CA GLU A 195 1.93 -7.86 28.19
C GLU A 195 3.02 -8.33 27.20
N GLY A 196 4.02 -7.48 26.92
CA GLY A 196 5.16 -7.78 26.06
C GLY A 196 5.05 -7.35 24.58
N TYR A 197 3.99 -6.65 24.18
CA TYR A 197 3.91 -6.02 22.84
C TYR A 197 4.43 -4.58 22.88
N VAL A 198 5.59 -4.35 22.25
CA VAL A 198 6.25 -3.04 22.16
C VAL A 198 6.46 -2.70 20.69
N PHE A 199 5.98 -1.55 20.25
CA PHE A 199 6.17 -1.02 18.89
C PHE A 199 6.44 0.50 18.91
N ASN A 200 7.02 0.97 20.01
CA ASN A 200 7.49 2.35 20.16
C ASN A 200 8.88 2.53 19.48
N TYR A 201 9.52 3.68 19.70
CA TYR A 201 10.79 4.03 19.04
C TYR A 201 11.93 3.05 19.25
N ASP A 202 11.95 2.36 20.38
CA ASP A 202 13.02 1.46 20.76
C ASP A 202 12.71 -0.01 20.42
N ALA A 203 11.55 -0.28 19.82
CA ALA A 203 11.14 -1.64 19.47
C ALA A 203 12.04 -2.26 18.39
N THR A 204 12.43 -3.52 18.60
CA THR A 204 13.14 -4.27 17.55
C THR A 204 12.15 -4.71 16.46
N TYR A 205 12.66 -5.05 15.27
CA TYR A 205 11.83 -5.61 14.20
C TYR A 205 11.07 -6.87 14.66
N LYS A 206 11.70 -7.70 15.50
CA LYS A 206 11.06 -8.89 16.09
C LYS A 206 9.89 -8.54 17.01
N ASP A 207 9.99 -7.45 17.77
CA ASP A 207 8.90 -6.98 18.62
C ASP A 207 7.76 -6.41 17.79
N CYS A 208 8.09 -5.69 16.71
CA CYS A 208 7.13 -5.19 15.72
C CYS A 208 6.38 -6.34 15.04
N LEU A 209 7.06 -7.43 14.66
CA LEU A 209 6.42 -8.59 14.04
C LEU A 209 5.41 -9.26 14.97
N LYS A 210 5.74 -9.38 16.27
CA LYS A 210 4.77 -9.86 17.27
C LYS A 210 3.56 -8.92 17.34
N ALA A 211 3.79 -7.61 17.48
CA ALA A 211 2.70 -6.62 17.55
C ALA A 211 1.82 -6.65 16.29
N ALA A 212 2.44 -6.81 15.13
CA ALA A 212 1.76 -6.97 13.85
C ALA A 212 0.83 -8.19 13.84
N GLU A 213 1.24 -9.35 14.37
CA GLU A 213 0.38 -10.54 14.46
C GLU A 213 -0.84 -10.28 15.34
N PHE A 214 -0.65 -9.61 16.47
CA PHE A 214 -1.75 -9.21 17.34
C PHE A 214 -2.73 -8.27 16.63
N PHE A 215 -2.23 -7.23 15.96
CA PHE A 215 -3.06 -6.27 15.25
C PHE A 215 -3.77 -6.88 14.05
N LYS A 216 -3.08 -7.74 13.29
CA LYS A 216 -3.66 -8.50 12.17
C LYS A 216 -4.87 -9.32 12.63
N ASN A 217 -4.78 -9.97 13.79
CA ASN A 217 -5.89 -10.74 14.36
C ASN A 217 -7.00 -9.85 14.95
N LYS A 218 -6.64 -8.85 15.76
CA LYS A 218 -7.61 -8.01 16.48
C LYS A 218 -8.40 -7.10 15.55
N TYR A 219 -7.73 -6.51 14.55
CA TYR A 219 -8.29 -5.50 13.65
C TYR A 219 -8.45 -6.01 12.21
N SER A 220 -8.52 -7.33 11.98
CA SER A 220 -8.63 -7.90 10.62
C SER A 220 -9.77 -7.32 9.79
N ASP A 221 -10.92 -6.98 10.40
CA ASP A 221 -12.06 -6.39 9.69
C ASP A 221 -11.70 -5.02 9.08
N ILE A 222 -10.83 -4.26 9.74
CA ILE A 222 -10.34 -2.96 9.26
C ILE A 222 -9.19 -3.15 8.27
N LEU A 223 -8.29 -4.09 8.58
CA LEU A 223 -7.10 -4.37 7.76
C LEU A 223 -7.43 -4.99 6.40
N SER A 224 -8.63 -5.56 6.22
CA SER A 224 -9.24 -5.90 4.91
C SER A 224 -8.23 -6.32 3.83
N MET A 225 -7.43 -7.36 4.08
CA MET A 225 -6.58 -7.96 3.05
C MET A 225 -7.43 -8.98 2.29
N LYS A 226 -7.86 -8.64 1.06
CA LYS A 226 -8.47 -9.61 0.15
C LYS A 226 -7.43 -10.18 -0.80
N SER A 227 -7.65 -11.46 -1.13
CA SER A 227 -6.99 -12.42 -2.05
C SER A 227 -5.56 -12.16 -2.56
N PRO A 228 -4.75 -13.23 -2.76
CA PRO A 228 -3.40 -13.15 -3.32
C PRO A 228 -3.25 -12.31 -4.59
N ASP A 229 -4.29 -12.27 -5.43
CA ASP A 229 -4.33 -11.58 -6.72
C ASP A 229 -4.43 -10.05 -6.60
N GLU A 230 -4.79 -9.51 -5.43
CA GLU A 230 -4.92 -8.06 -5.18
C GLU A 230 -3.82 -7.51 -4.27
N ARG A 231 -2.78 -8.31 -3.94
CA ARG A 231 -1.76 -7.94 -2.95
C ARG A 231 -1.08 -6.61 -3.25
N ILE A 232 -0.70 -6.36 -4.50
CA ILE A 232 -0.05 -5.10 -4.90
C ILE A 232 -1.01 -3.92 -4.70
N ILE A 233 -2.30 -4.09 -5.02
CA ILE A 233 -3.30 -3.04 -4.84
C ILE A 233 -3.51 -2.77 -3.35
N ASN A 234 -3.74 -3.81 -2.55
CA ASN A 234 -3.96 -3.65 -1.11
C ASN A 234 -2.72 -3.07 -0.40
N TYR A 235 -1.52 -3.45 -0.80
CA TYR A 235 -0.27 -2.89 -0.26
C TYR A 235 -0.18 -1.37 -0.44
N ASN A 236 -0.59 -0.86 -1.61
CA ASN A 236 -0.49 0.56 -1.90
C ASN A 236 -1.70 1.37 -1.39
N PHE A 237 -2.91 0.80 -1.38
CA PHE A 237 -4.15 1.56 -1.15
C PHE A 237 -4.91 1.20 0.15
N ARG A 238 -4.39 0.26 0.97
CA ARG A 238 -5.03 -0.14 2.23
C ARG A 238 -4.01 -0.19 3.36
N GLN A 239 -3.40 0.95 3.64
CA GLN A 239 -2.42 1.06 4.71
C GLN A 239 -3.11 1.33 6.03
N THR A 240 -2.60 0.74 7.11
CA THR A 240 -3.09 0.99 8.46
C THR A 240 -1.91 1.06 9.40
N GLU A 241 -1.85 2.14 10.17
CA GLU A 241 -0.81 2.40 11.14
C GLU A 241 -1.38 2.45 12.56
N PHE A 242 -0.57 2.01 13.52
CA PHE A 242 -0.96 2.00 14.93
C PHE A 242 0.01 2.85 15.73
N GLN A 243 -0.53 3.71 16.59
CA GLN A 243 0.22 4.56 17.48
C GLN A 243 0.11 4.10 18.93
N GLN A 244 1.26 3.97 19.58
CA GLN A 244 1.33 3.72 21.01
C GLN A 244 1.31 5.05 21.79
N SER A 245 0.66 5.08 22.95
CA SER A 245 0.80 6.14 23.95
C SER A 245 2.14 6.03 24.67
N GLU A 246 2.50 7.07 25.45
CA GLU A 246 3.67 7.06 26.34
C GLU A 246 3.63 5.91 27.35
N GLU A 247 2.44 5.48 27.75
CA GLU A 247 2.22 4.36 28.68
C GLU A 247 2.33 2.98 28.02
N GLY A 248 2.65 2.91 26.73
CA GLY A 248 2.74 1.64 26.03
C GLY A 248 1.37 1.07 25.62
N LYS A 249 0.31 1.87 25.56
CA LYS A 249 -1.06 1.43 25.19
C LYS A 249 -1.42 1.88 23.78
N LEU A 250 -2.42 1.28 23.13
CA LEU A 250 -2.86 1.76 21.82
C LEU A 250 -3.65 3.06 21.96
N ARG A 251 -3.19 4.13 21.32
CA ARG A 251 -3.83 5.46 21.37
C ARG A 251 -4.59 5.79 20.09
N LYS A 252 -3.98 5.50 18.94
CA LYS A 252 -4.49 5.96 17.64
C LYS A 252 -4.29 4.91 16.55
N ILE A 253 -5.22 4.84 15.62
CA ILE A 253 -5.13 4.06 14.38
C ILE A 253 -5.30 5.03 13.22
N TRP A 254 -4.39 5.01 12.26
CA TRP A 254 -4.55 5.70 10.98
C TRP A 254 -4.85 4.67 9.90
N ILE A 255 -5.77 5.00 9.00
CA ILE A 255 -6.18 4.15 7.89
C ILE A 255 -6.16 5.03 6.64
N HIS A 256 -5.38 4.62 5.65
CA HIS A 256 -5.39 5.21 4.31
C HIS A 256 -6.17 4.28 3.39
N GLN A 257 -7.30 4.75 2.88
CA GLN A 257 -8.15 4.00 1.96
C GLN A 257 -8.86 4.94 0.96
N PRO A 258 -8.17 5.39 -0.09
CA PRO A 258 -8.77 6.24 -1.12
C PRO A 258 -9.87 5.49 -1.89
N ASP A 259 -10.75 6.26 -2.55
CA ASP A 259 -11.82 5.70 -3.36
C ASP A 259 -11.29 5.21 -4.71
N LEU A 260 -11.31 3.89 -4.90
CA LEU A 260 -10.91 3.20 -6.14
C LEU A 260 -12.10 2.88 -7.06
N SER A 261 -13.28 3.46 -6.83
CA SER A 261 -14.50 3.18 -7.61
C SER A 261 -14.38 3.55 -9.09
N GLN A 262 -13.53 4.50 -9.43
CA GLN A 262 -13.32 4.99 -10.80
C GLN A 262 -12.15 4.28 -11.50
N LYS A 263 -12.24 2.96 -11.70
CA LYS A 263 -11.26 2.22 -12.50
C LYS A 263 -11.35 2.65 -13.98
N VAL A 264 -10.24 3.15 -14.53
CA VAL A 264 -10.13 3.59 -15.93
C VAL A 264 -9.90 2.40 -16.85
N GLY A 265 -9.02 1.47 -16.44
CA GLY A 265 -8.70 0.27 -17.21
C GLY A 265 -7.47 -0.44 -16.65
N ASP A 266 -7.16 -1.61 -17.22
CA ASP A 266 -5.91 -2.33 -16.97
C ASP A 266 -4.90 -1.96 -18.06
N TYR A 267 -3.89 -1.17 -17.69
CA TYR A 267 -2.93 -0.61 -18.64
C TYR A 267 -1.74 -1.55 -18.81
N PRO A 268 -1.25 -1.73 -20.05
CA PRO A 268 0.03 -2.38 -20.29
C PRO A 268 1.16 -1.69 -19.53
N ILE A 269 2.00 -2.47 -18.86
CA ILE A 269 3.16 -1.97 -18.15
C ILE A 269 4.47 -2.37 -18.84
N ILE A 270 5.45 -1.48 -18.79
CA ILE A 270 6.80 -1.71 -19.29
C ILE A 270 7.57 -2.64 -18.36
N SER A 271 8.63 -3.27 -18.88
CA SER A 271 9.57 -4.04 -18.07
C SER A 271 10.48 -3.14 -17.22
N VAL A 272 11.10 -3.70 -16.18
CA VAL A 272 12.15 -3.02 -15.39
C VAL A 272 13.32 -2.55 -16.27
N ALA A 273 13.66 -3.30 -17.32
CA ALA A 273 14.75 -2.93 -18.24
C ALA A 273 14.40 -1.68 -19.08
N GLU A 274 13.14 -1.57 -19.52
CA GLU A 274 12.62 -0.39 -20.20
C GLU A 274 12.53 0.79 -19.23
N ALA A 275 12.06 0.56 -18.00
CA ALA A 275 12.03 1.59 -16.95
C ALA A 275 13.43 2.13 -16.62
N LYS A 276 14.44 1.26 -16.50
CA LYS A 276 15.86 1.68 -16.33
C LYS A 276 16.37 2.48 -17.53
N THR A 277 15.89 2.18 -18.74
CA THR A 277 16.23 2.95 -19.95
C THR A 277 15.63 4.35 -19.91
N LEU A 278 14.38 4.49 -19.46
CA LEU A 278 13.72 5.77 -19.25
C LEU A 278 14.39 6.57 -18.11
N LEU A 279 14.68 5.93 -16.98
CA LEU A 279 15.42 6.52 -15.86
C LEU A 279 16.74 7.14 -16.33
N LYS A 280 17.54 6.39 -17.10
CA LYS A 280 18.81 6.87 -17.66
C LYS A 280 18.66 8.06 -18.62
N LYS A 281 17.53 8.17 -19.32
CA LYS A 281 17.22 9.28 -20.23
C LYS A 281 16.70 10.53 -19.52
N GLY A 282 16.51 10.48 -18.19
CA GLY A 282 15.92 11.58 -17.43
C GLY A 282 14.40 11.53 -17.38
N ASN A 283 13.76 10.44 -17.81
CA ASN A 283 12.31 10.31 -17.80
C ASN A 283 11.79 9.77 -16.46
N TYR A 284 11.92 10.57 -15.41
CA TYR A 284 11.52 10.22 -14.05
C TYR A 284 11.05 11.45 -13.27
N SER A 285 10.28 11.21 -12.21
CA SER A 285 9.98 12.17 -11.15
C SER A 285 10.80 11.82 -9.91
N THR A 286 11.25 12.83 -9.17
CA THR A 286 11.94 12.63 -7.89
C THR A 286 11.74 13.87 -7.04
N SER A 287 11.62 13.71 -5.73
CA SER A 287 11.78 14.81 -4.79
C SER A 287 13.24 15.00 -4.39
N SER A 288 14.16 14.11 -4.78
CA SER A 288 15.58 14.28 -4.48
C SER A 288 16.10 15.58 -5.10
N PRO A 289 16.88 16.39 -4.36
CA PRO A 289 17.44 17.63 -4.91
C PRO A 289 18.57 17.36 -5.93
N TYR A 290 18.95 16.10 -6.11
CA TYR A 290 20.04 15.69 -6.99
C TYR A 290 19.50 15.09 -8.28
N GLN A 291 20.19 15.36 -9.38
CA GLN A 291 20.02 14.58 -10.60
C GLN A 291 20.51 13.16 -10.35
N LEU A 292 19.99 12.17 -11.09
CA LEU A 292 20.48 10.80 -11.05
C LEU A 292 22.03 10.76 -11.19
N PRO A 293 22.78 10.35 -10.15
CA PRO A 293 24.25 10.39 -10.13
C PRO A 293 24.89 9.31 -11.02
N GLY A 294 24.06 8.44 -11.60
CA GLY A 294 24.42 7.42 -12.58
C GLY A 294 23.86 6.04 -12.21
N MET A 295 23.70 5.17 -13.22
CA MET A 295 23.06 3.86 -13.05
C MET A 295 23.76 2.93 -12.05
N LYS A 296 25.05 3.13 -11.75
CA LYS A 296 25.78 2.36 -10.73
C LYS A 296 25.27 2.60 -9.30
N TYR A 297 24.56 3.71 -9.08
CA TYR A 297 23.97 4.08 -7.80
C TYR A 297 22.51 3.60 -7.66
N VAL A 298 21.89 3.07 -8.72
CA VAL A 298 20.57 2.43 -8.63
C VAL A 298 20.73 1.09 -7.95
N LYS A 299 20.23 0.96 -6.71
CA LYS A 299 20.50 -0.19 -5.85
C LYS A 299 19.31 -1.14 -5.69
N LYS A 300 18.08 -0.64 -5.77
CA LYS A 300 16.86 -1.42 -5.61
C LYS A 300 15.75 -0.84 -6.48
N VAL A 301 14.81 -1.68 -6.90
CA VAL A 301 13.58 -1.28 -7.59
C VAL A 301 12.37 -1.94 -6.93
N GLU A 302 11.27 -1.21 -6.89
CA GLU A 302 9.97 -1.67 -6.44
C GLU A 302 8.87 -1.23 -7.41
N LEU A 303 7.75 -1.93 -7.41
CA LEU A 303 6.54 -1.56 -8.13
C LEU A 303 5.51 -1.06 -7.12
N VAL A 304 5.10 0.20 -7.26
CA VAL A 304 4.25 0.92 -6.28
C VAL A 304 3.21 1.76 -7.00
N TYR A 305 2.23 2.28 -6.27
CA TYR A 305 1.37 3.38 -6.70
C TYR A 305 1.70 4.62 -5.86
N LEU A 306 1.68 5.79 -6.50
CA LEU A 306 1.65 7.05 -5.78
C LEU A 306 0.18 7.34 -5.45
N THR A 307 -0.11 7.59 -4.17
CA THR A 307 -1.48 7.75 -3.65
C THR A 307 -1.77 9.15 -3.11
N ASP A 308 -0.92 10.12 -3.48
CA ASP A 308 -1.08 11.51 -3.10
C ASP A 308 -2.36 12.11 -3.72
N VAL A 309 -2.98 13.05 -3.03
CA VAL A 309 -4.17 13.79 -3.50
C VAL A 309 -3.89 14.59 -4.77
N LEU A 310 -2.63 14.96 -5.04
CA LEU A 310 -2.20 15.68 -6.24
C LEU A 310 -2.21 14.81 -7.51
N GLU A 311 -2.25 13.49 -7.37
CA GLU A 311 -2.29 12.58 -8.50
C GLU A 311 -3.69 12.59 -9.13
N ALA A 312 -3.81 13.00 -10.39
CA ALA A 312 -5.08 12.89 -11.12
C ALA A 312 -5.49 11.44 -11.37
N TYR A 313 -4.49 10.55 -11.46
CA TYR A 313 -4.67 9.11 -11.65
C TYR A 313 -3.75 8.35 -10.70
N PHE A 314 -4.30 7.38 -9.99
CA PHE A 314 -3.50 6.39 -9.29
C PHE A 314 -3.05 5.35 -10.31
N MET A 315 -1.78 5.43 -10.71
CA MET A 315 -1.14 4.53 -11.67
C MET A 315 0.15 3.95 -11.11
N PRO A 316 0.61 2.80 -11.64
CA PRO A 316 1.82 2.16 -11.13
C PRO A 316 3.10 2.87 -11.58
N TYR A 317 4.10 2.87 -10.70
CA TYR A 317 5.44 3.38 -10.92
C TYR A 317 6.48 2.35 -10.51
N TYR A 318 7.59 2.32 -11.25
CA TYR A 318 8.83 1.75 -10.74
C TYR A 318 9.54 2.79 -9.87
N LYS A 319 9.66 2.49 -8.58
CA LYS A 319 10.43 3.26 -7.59
C LYS A 319 11.84 2.70 -7.51
N PHE A 320 12.82 3.51 -7.91
CA PHE A 320 14.23 3.19 -7.81
C PHE A 320 14.84 3.83 -6.57
N TYR A 321 15.47 3.03 -5.72
CA TYR A 321 16.30 3.51 -4.62
C TYR A 321 17.70 3.78 -5.16
N VAL A 322 18.12 5.04 -5.05
CA VAL A 322 19.37 5.52 -5.61
C VAL A 322 20.25 6.03 -4.47
N GLU A 323 21.42 5.43 -4.29
CA GLU A 323 22.43 5.91 -3.34
C GLU A 323 22.90 7.32 -3.77
N LEU A 324 22.87 8.28 -2.85
CA LEU A 324 23.18 9.68 -3.09
C LEU A 324 24.60 9.99 -2.60
N PRO A 325 25.63 9.95 -3.46
CA PRO A 325 27.01 10.24 -3.07
C PRO A 325 27.23 11.72 -2.67
N GLU A 326 26.31 12.62 -3.03
CA GLU A 326 26.34 14.04 -2.65
C GLU A 326 26.04 14.23 -1.16
N GLU A 327 25.26 13.33 -0.57
CA GLU A 327 24.99 13.31 0.86
C GLU A 327 26.20 12.75 1.59
N LYS A 328 26.63 13.45 2.64
CA LYS A 328 27.72 12.96 3.48
C LYS A 328 27.23 11.76 4.28
N GLU A 329 28.07 10.74 4.38
CA GLU A 329 27.83 9.64 5.31
C GLU A 329 27.63 10.21 6.72
N VAL A 330 26.54 9.80 7.34
CA VAL A 330 26.21 10.17 8.72
C VAL A 330 26.38 8.95 9.59
N THR A 331 26.81 9.14 10.84
CA THR A 331 26.89 8.04 11.79
C THR A 331 25.50 7.68 12.32
N ASP A 332 25.29 6.42 12.66
CA ASP A 332 24.09 5.99 13.37
C ASP A 332 23.91 6.73 14.71
N SER A 333 22.77 6.50 15.38
CA SER A 333 22.46 7.13 16.68
C SER A 333 23.47 6.82 17.79
N LYS A 334 24.38 5.86 17.58
CA LYS A 334 25.43 5.46 18.53
C LYS A 334 26.81 6.01 18.16
N GLY A 335 26.95 6.61 16.97
CA GLY A 335 28.21 7.16 16.49
C GLY A 335 29.17 6.12 15.92
N ASP A 336 28.71 4.87 15.76
CA ASP A 336 29.60 3.71 15.62
C ASP A 336 29.80 3.26 14.16
N THR A 337 28.82 3.52 13.28
CA THR A 337 28.84 3.02 11.90
C THR A 337 28.31 4.06 10.89
N GLU A 338 28.99 4.19 9.76
CA GLU A 338 28.60 5.05 8.63
C GLU A 338 27.32 4.54 7.94
N MET A 339 26.34 5.42 7.79
CA MET A 339 25.10 5.19 7.04
C MET A 339 25.13 5.93 5.71
N LYS A 340 24.50 5.34 4.70
CA LYS A 340 24.32 5.93 3.37
C LYS A 340 22.93 6.50 3.23
N THR A 341 22.80 7.53 2.40
CA THR A 341 21.52 8.11 2.02
C THR A 341 21.06 7.57 0.68
N TYR A 342 19.80 7.17 0.58
CA TYR A 342 19.15 6.72 -0.65
C TYR A 342 17.96 7.61 -0.97
N GLY A 343 17.88 8.16 -2.18
CA GLY A 343 16.73 8.90 -2.70
C GLY A 343 15.80 8.02 -3.53
N ALA A 344 14.52 8.37 -3.59
CA ALA A 344 13.53 7.72 -4.45
C ALA A 344 13.41 8.40 -5.82
N TYR A 345 13.41 7.60 -6.89
CA TYR A 345 13.25 8.06 -8.27
C TYR A 345 12.16 7.22 -8.96
N TYR A 346 11.15 7.88 -9.52
CA TYR A 346 9.93 7.26 -10.00
C TYR A 346 9.84 7.30 -11.52
N VAL A 347 9.67 6.15 -12.15
CA VAL A 347 9.36 6.03 -13.58
C VAL A 347 7.96 5.45 -13.71
N PRO A 348 7.03 6.08 -14.45
CA PRO A 348 5.73 5.48 -14.73
C PRO A 348 5.89 4.08 -15.31
N ALA A 349 5.21 3.09 -14.73
CA ALA A 349 5.26 1.73 -15.23
C ALA A 349 4.33 1.55 -16.43
N VAL A 350 3.31 2.39 -16.61
CA VAL A 350 2.44 2.38 -17.79
C VAL A 350 3.23 2.68 -19.07
N GLU A 351 2.94 1.98 -20.16
CA GLU A 351 3.57 2.24 -21.46
C GLU A 351 3.43 3.71 -21.89
N SER A 352 4.54 4.33 -22.33
CA SER A 352 4.60 5.77 -22.61
C SER A 352 3.60 6.28 -23.64
N ARG A 353 3.08 5.43 -24.54
CA ARG A 353 2.02 5.82 -25.50
C ARG A 353 0.72 6.26 -24.83
N TYR A 354 0.47 5.78 -23.61
CA TYR A 354 -0.71 6.13 -22.82
C TYR A 354 -0.45 7.30 -21.86
N ILE A 355 0.76 7.86 -21.81
CA ILE A 355 1.10 8.95 -20.89
C ILE A 355 1.21 10.26 -21.67
N SER A 356 0.34 11.22 -21.39
CA SER A 356 0.29 12.50 -22.14
C SER A 356 1.43 13.45 -21.78
N ASN A 357 1.91 13.42 -20.54
CA ASN A 357 2.97 14.26 -19.99
C ASN A 357 4.03 13.37 -19.31
N MET A 358 4.78 12.60 -20.11
CA MET A 358 5.84 11.76 -19.57
C MET A 358 6.81 12.61 -18.72
N PRO A 359 7.17 12.19 -17.50
CA PRO A 359 8.04 12.98 -16.65
C PRO A 359 9.39 13.20 -17.34
N VAL A 360 9.94 14.38 -17.17
CA VAL A 360 11.28 14.74 -17.63
C VAL A 360 11.92 15.53 -16.51
N TYR A 361 13.03 15.04 -15.98
CA TYR A 361 13.82 15.80 -15.02
C TYR A 361 14.41 17.02 -15.71
N ASP A 362 13.96 18.20 -15.30
CA ASP A 362 14.36 19.50 -15.85
C ASP A 362 15.24 20.31 -14.88
N GLY A 363 15.64 19.70 -13.75
CA GLY A 363 16.43 20.33 -12.71
C GLY A 363 15.61 21.12 -11.69
N THR A 364 14.28 21.17 -11.83
CA THR A 364 13.40 21.72 -10.81
C THR A 364 13.06 20.67 -9.76
N PHE A 365 12.94 21.13 -8.51
CA PHE A 365 12.49 20.31 -7.39
C PHE A 365 10.97 20.17 -7.53
N ASN A 366 10.50 18.94 -7.69
CA ASN A 366 9.09 18.61 -7.83
C ASN A 366 8.42 18.54 -6.47
#